data_AF-A0A7U7GBJ5-F1
#
_entry.id   AF-A0A7U7GBJ5-F1
#
_cell.length_a   1.000
_cell.length_b   1.000
_cell.length_c   1.000
_cell.angle_alpha   90.00
_cell.angle_beta   90.00
_cell.angle_gamma   90.00
#
_symmetry.space_group_name_H-M   'P 1'
#
loop_
_entity.id
_entity.type
_entity.pdbx_description
1 polymer ?
#
loop_
_entity_poly.entity_id
_entity_poly.type
_entity_poly.pdbx_seq_one_letter_code
_entity_poly.pdbx_strand_id
1 'polypeptide(L)'
;MMGVPRFVHLLPLPLPLRILPMTHSAYPAPPRPTIDDLDPESATTDRLIAMVHSHRTGEDYPTPEQLLVNLPVVLRALCDHPLSGEATALDAAYRLASIIDAVEGCQEPPDPSQRMH
;
A
#
# COMPACT_ATOMS: atom_id res chain seq x y z
N MET A 1 -30.61 -44.80 42.30
CA MET A 1 -29.44 -45.49 42.87
C MET A 1 -28.29 -45.37 41.87
N MET A 2 -27.13 -44.86 42.35
CA MET A 2 -25.73 -45.10 41.91
C MET A 2 -25.44 -45.22 40.39
N GLY A 3 -24.45 -44.55 39.79
CA GLY A 3 -23.28 -43.88 40.30
C GLY A 3 -22.30 -43.68 39.14
N VAL A 4 -21.60 -42.55 39.14
CA VAL A 4 -20.47 -42.28 38.26
C VAL A 4 -19.32 -43.22 38.62
N PRO A 5 -18.44 -43.55 37.65
CA PRO A 5 -17.03 -43.41 37.98
C PRO A 5 -16.27 -42.58 36.94
N ARG A 6 -15.38 -41.80 37.50
CA ARG A 6 -14.36 -40.95 36.89
C ARG A 6 -13.00 -41.60 37.23
N PHE A 7 -11.94 -41.19 36.52
CA PHE A 7 -10.50 -41.50 36.70
C PHE A 7 -10.01 -42.74 35.91
N VAL A 8 -8.85 -42.75 35.23
CA VAL A 8 -7.78 -41.76 35.00
C VAL A 8 -6.84 -42.25 33.87
N HIS A 9 -6.15 -41.29 33.24
CA HIS A 9 -4.93 -41.34 32.40
C HIS A 9 -4.38 -42.68 31.86
N LEU A 10 -4.10 -42.71 30.55
CA LEU A 10 -2.76 -43.05 30.01
C LEU A 10 -2.65 -42.66 28.52
N LEU A 11 -1.87 -41.62 28.21
CA LEU A 11 -1.20 -41.50 26.90
C LEU A 11 -0.04 -42.52 26.89
N PRO A 12 0.41 -43.10 25.76
CA PRO A 12 1.24 -42.33 24.81
C PRO A 12 1.25 -42.76 23.31
N LEU A 13 1.59 -41.77 22.45
CA LEU A 13 2.28 -41.84 21.13
C LEU A 13 1.50 -42.29 19.87
N PRO A 14 1.99 -41.96 18.64
CA PRO A 14 2.38 -40.66 18.11
C PRO A 14 1.72 -40.40 16.73
N LEU A 15 1.22 -39.19 16.45
CA LEU A 15 0.87 -38.81 15.08
C LEU A 15 1.94 -37.87 14.54
N PRO A 16 2.52 -38.16 13.36
CA PRO A 16 3.60 -37.37 12.80
C PRO A 16 3.07 -35.96 12.56
N LEU A 17 3.87 -35.00 13.03
CA LEU A 17 3.70 -33.57 12.80
C LEU A 17 3.67 -33.35 11.28
N ARG A 18 2.45 -33.38 10.71
CA ARG A 18 2.18 -32.88 9.37
C ARG A 18 2.57 -31.41 9.42
N ILE A 19 3.70 -31.12 8.78
CA ILE A 19 4.21 -29.79 8.48
C ILE A 19 3.00 -28.93 8.07
N LEU A 20 2.57 -28.05 8.97
CA LEU A 20 1.68 -26.97 8.58
C LEU A 20 2.55 -26.05 7.71
N PRO A 21 2.18 -25.80 6.45
CA PRO A 21 2.87 -24.79 5.66
C PRO A 21 2.81 -23.48 6.45
N MET A 22 3.95 -22.81 6.53
CA MET A 22 4.12 -21.50 7.13
C MET A 22 3.27 -20.50 6.32
N THR A 23 1.96 -20.49 6.56
CA THR A 23 1.02 -19.57 5.92
C THR A 23 1.29 -18.18 6.48
N HIS A 24 2.06 -17.43 5.69
CA HIS A 24 1.98 -16.00 5.49
C HIS A 24 1.28 -15.20 6.60
N SER A 25 2.09 -14.49 7.39
CA SER A 25 1.75 -13.36 8.25
C SER A 25 0.26 -13.20 8.57
N ALA A 26 -0.17 -13.76 9.70
CA ALA A 26 -1.47 -13.49 10.32
C ALA A 26 -1.59 -12.07 10.92
N TYR A 27 -0.70 -11.15 10.53
CA TYR A 27 -0.75 -9.76 10.93
C TYR A 27 -1.39 -8.95 9.78
N PRO A 28 -2.59 -8.36 9.97
CA PRO A 28 -3.10 -7.41 8.99
C PRO A 28 -2.06 -6.30 8.84
N ALA A 29 -1.74 -5.95 7.59
CA ALA A 29 -0.87 -4.81 7.35
C ALA A 29 -1.47 -3.59 8.10
N PRO A 30 -0.65 -2.82 8.82
CA PRO A 30 -1.16 -1.62 9.49
C PRO A 30 -1.91 -0.75 8.48
N PRO A 31 -3.03 -0.11 8.90
CA PRO A 31 -3.83 0.71 8.01
C PRO A 31 -2.95 1.78 7.36
N ARG A 32 -3.03 1.88 6.02
CA ARG A 32 -2.29 2.90 5.28
C ARG A 32 -2.88 4.28 5.62
N PRO A 33 -2.07 5.27 6.01
CA PRO A 33 -2.56 6.59 6.36
C PRO A 33 -3.23 7.26 5.15
N THR A 34 -4.41 7.84 5.36
CA THR A 34 -5.14 8.53 4.31
C THR A 34 -4.79 10.01 4.27
N ILE A 35 -5.19 10.71 3.20
CA ILE A 35 -4.95 12.14 3.09
C ILE A 35 -5.70 12.93 4.19
N ASP A 36 -6.85 12.43 4.64
CA ASP A 36 -7.67 13.01 5.72
C ASP A 36 -6.98 12.92 7.09
N ASP A 37 -6.06 11.98 7.26
CA ASP A 37 -5.28 11.82 8.50
C ASP A 37 -4.08 12.79 8.54
N LEU A 38 -3.79 13.50 7.45
CA LEU A 38 -2.64 14.37 7.34
C LEU A 38 -2.99 15.80 7.79
N ASP A 39 -2.24 16.29 8.75
CA ASP A 39 -2.29 17.69 9.15
C ASP A 39 -1.68 18.58 8.06
N PRO A 40 -2.43 19.55 7.48
CA PRO A 40 -1.97 20.37 6.37
C PRO A 40 -0.76 21.26 6.73
N GLU A 41 -0.60 21.63 8.00
CA GLU A 41 0.52 22.48 8.47
C GLU A 41 1.85 21.70 8.56
N SER A 42 1.78 20.37 8.65
CA SER A 42 2.95 19.48 8.68
C SER A 42 3.10 18.63 7.42
N ALA A 43 2.26 18.87 6.40
CA ALA A 43 2.35 18.21 5.11
C ALA A 43 3.55 18.75 4.32
N THR A 44 4.46 17.84 3.95
CA THR A 44 5.56 18.14 3.02
C THR A 44 5.40 17.33 1.75
N THR A 45 5.95 17.84 0.64
CA THR A 45 5.94 17.13 -0.65
C THR A 45 6.53 15.74 -0.54
N ASP A 46 7.68 15.57 0.13
CA ASP A 46 8.32 14.26 0.34
C ASP A 46 7.42 13.27 1.10
N ARG A 47 6.69 13.77 2.11
CA ARG A 47 5.76 12.95 2.89
C ARG A 47 4.57 12.50 2.04
N LEU A 48 4.04 13.39 1.19
CA LEU A 48 2.98 13.06 0.24
C LEU A 48 3.46 12.04 -0.80
N ILE A 49 4.68 12.19 -1.34
CA ILE A 49 5.28 11.24 -2.27
C ILE A 49 5.42 9.86 -1.60
N ALA A 50 5.96 9.80 -0.38
CA ALA A 50 6.08 8.55 0.37
C ALA A 50 4.71 7.87 0.62
N MET A 51 3.67 8.67 0.92
CA MET A 51 2.31 8.16 1.08
C MET A 51 1.76 7.59 -0.24
N VAL A 52 1.86 8.33 -1.34
CA VAL A 52 1.46 7.87 -2.68
C VAL A 52 2.17 6.57 -3.03
N HIS A 53 3.49 6.51 -2.84
CA HIS A 53 4.29 5.34 -3.14
C HIS A 53 3.79 4.09 -2.38
N SER A 54 3.48 4.26 -1.10
CA SER A 54 2.91 3.18 -0.27
C SER A 54 1.52 2.74 -0.75
N HIS A 55 0.72 3.67 -1.30
CA HIS A 55 -0.61 3.40 -1.83
C HIS A 55 -0.57 2.67 -3.17
N ARG A 56 0.46 2.94 -3.98
CA ARG A 56 0.65 2.35 -5.31
C ARG A 56 0.95 0.86 -5.29
N THR A 57 1.43 0.32 -4.16
CA THR A 57 1.71 -1.11 -4.02
C THR A 57 0.41 -1.93 -4.14
N GLY A 58 0.15 -2.46 -5.35
CA GLY A 58 -0.97 -3.36 -5.66
C GLY A 58 -2.02 -2.82 -6.65
N GLU A 59 -1.87 -1.58 -7.14
CA GLU A 59 -2.84 -0.93 -8.02
C GLU A 59 -2.34 -0.82 -9.47
N ASP A 60 -3.26 -0.93 -10.44
CA ASP A 60 -2.95 -0.79 -11.88
C ASP A 60 -2.92 0.70 -12.24
N TYR A 61 -1.71 1.27 -12.36
CA TYR A 61 -1.50 2.68 -12.68
C TYR A 61 -1.10 2.86 -14.16
N PRO A 62 -1.45 4.00 -14.78
CA PRO A 62 -0.98 4.31 -16.12
C PRO A 62 0.54 4.24 -16.19
N THR A 63 1.06 3.67 -17.28
CA THR A 63 2.50 3.67 -17.51
C THR A 63 2.99 5.10 -17.63
N PRO A 64 4.23 5.38 -17.23
CA PRO A 64 4.73 6.74 -17.26
C PRO A 64 4.74 7.39 -18.64
N GLU A 65 4.96 6.61 -19.71
CA GLU A 65 4.90 7.11 -21.08
C GLU A 65 3.48 7.60 -21.41
N GLN A 66 2.46 6.87 -20.97
CA GLN A 66 1.06 7.28 -21.12
C GLN A 66 0.78 8.55 -20.32
N LEU A 67 1.34 8.66 -19.11
CA LEU A 67 1.19 9.85 -18.27
C LEU A 67 1.87 11.08 -18.89
N LEU A 68 3.08 10.94 -19.44
CA LEU A 68 3.80 12.03 -20.11
C LEU A 68 3.09 12.53 -21.37
N VAL A 69 2.55 11.62 -22.19
CA VAL A 69 1.77 11.98 -23.39
C VAL A 69 0.49 12.74 -23.01
N ASN A 70 -0.14 12.39 -21.90
CA ASN A 70 -1.37 13.01 -21.42
C ASN A 70 -1.15 14.11 -20.37
N LEU A 71 0.09 14.45 -20.03
CA LEU A 71 0.42 15.32 -18.90
C LEU A 71 -0.29 16.69 -18.98
N PRO A 72 -0.35 17.38 -20.15
CA PRO A 72 -1.08 18.65 -20.23
C PRO A 72 -2.58 18.51 -19.93
N VAL A 73 -3.20 17.38 -20.28
CA VAL A 73 -4.61 17.10 -20.01
C VAL A 73 -4.82 16.84 -18.51
N VAL A 74 -3.95 16.01 -17.93
CA VAL A 74 -3.98 15.70 -16.49
C VAL A 74 -3.79 16.96 -15.64
N LEU A 75 -2.84 17.82 -16.00
CA LEU A 75 -2.59 19.08 -15.29
C LEU A 75 -3.77 20.05 -15.39
N ARG A 76 -4.42 20.16 -16.56
CA ARG A 76 -5.63 20.98 -16.70
C ARG A 76 -6.76 20.47 -15.80
N ALA A 77 -7.04 19.17 -15.85
CA ALA A 77 -8.05 18.56 -14.98
C ALA A 77 -7.72 18.74 -13.49
N LEU A 78 -6.44 18.67 -13.11
CA LEU A 78 -5.98 18.95 -11.76
C LEU A 78 -6.21 20.40 -11.36
N CYS A 79 -6.02 21.37 -12.27
CA CYS A 79 -6.30 22.78 -11.99
C CYS A 79 -7.80 23.07 -11.87
N ASP A 80 -8.63 22.44 -12.69
CA ASP A 80 -10.09 22.67 -12.68
C ASP A 80 -10.73 22.16 -11.38
N HIS A 81 -10.17 21.12 -10.77
CA HIS A 81 -10.69 20.49 -9.56
C HIS A 81 -10.75 21.44 -8.33
N PRO A 82 -9.65 22.07 -7.88
CA PRO A 82 -9.71 23.06 -6.80
C PRO A 82 -10.45 24.34 -7.22
N LEU A 83 -10.40 24.74 -8.50
CA LEU A 83 -11.16 25.89 -8.99
C LEU A 83 -12.68 25.68 -8.94
N SER A 84 -13.13 24.42 -9.05
CA SER A 84 -14.54 24.05 -8.89
C SER A 84 -15.02 24.01 -7.43
N GLY A 85 -14.11 24.08 -6.46
CA GLY A 85 -14.42 23.96 -5.03
C GLY A 85 -14.61 22.52 -4.54
N GLU A 86 -14.48 21.53 -5.42
CA GLU A 86 -14.62 20.09 -5.13
C GLU A 86 -13.37 19.48 -4.47
N ALA A 87 -12.27 20.24 -4.36
CA ALA A 87 -11.01 19.76 -3.81
C ALA A 87 -10.31 20.84 -2.97
N THR A 88 -9.72 20.41 -1.86
CA THR A 88 -8.88 21.26 -1.02
C THR A 88 -7.50 21.48 -1.63
N ALA A 89 -6.74 22.45 -1.08
CA ALA A 89 -5.34 22.63 -1.45
C ALA A 89 -4.50 21.37 -1.16
N LEU A 90 -4.84 20.62 -0.11
CA LEU A 90 -4.15 19.38 0.26
C LEU A 90 -4.43 18.27 -0.75
N ASP A 91 -5.67 18.13 -1.22
CA ASP A 91 -6.05 17.20 -2.28
C ASP A 91 -5.28 17.46 -3.58
N ALA A 92 -5.15 18.73 -3.95
CA ALA A 92 -4.36 19.14 -5.11
C ALA A 92 -2.87 18.81 -4.92
N ALA A 93 -2.31 19.07 -3.74
CA ALA A 93 -0.92 18.74 -3.41
C ALA A 93 -0.66 17.23 -3.46
N TYR A 94 -1.58 16.41 -2.95
CA TYR A 94 -1.48 14.95 -3.01
C TYR A 94 -1.54 14.43 -4.45
N ARG A 95 -2.45 14.97 -5.28
CA ARG A 95 -2.50 14.61 -6.71
C ARG A 95 -1.22 15.01 -7.46
N LEU A 96 -0.63 16.15 -7.13
CA LEU A 96 0.67 16.54 -7.66
C LEU A 96 1.79 15.59 -7.22
N ALA A 97 1.83 15.21 -5.95
CA ALA A 97 2.77 14.21 -5.45
C ALA A 97 2.62 12.86 -6.18
N SER A 98 1.38 12.48 -6.54
CA SER A 98 1.12 11.27 -7.33
C SER A 98 1.68 11.35 -8.75
N ILE A 99 1.57 12.51 -9.39
CA ILE A 99 2.17 12.74 -10.71
C ILE A 99 3.70 12.70 -10.61
N ILE A 100 4.29 13.28 -9.56
CA ILE A 100 5.74 13.28 -9.33
C ILE A 100 6.24 11.83 -9.13
N ASP A 101 5.66 11.05 -8.22
CA ASP A 101 6.02 9.63 -8.02
C ASP A 101 5.86 8.81 -9.32
N ALA A 102 4.83 9.08 -10.11
CA ALA A 102 4.62 8.42 -11.39
C ALA A 102 5.73 8.72 -12.41
N VAL A 103 6.23 9.97 -12.45
CA VAL A 103 7.30 10.41 -13.36
C VAL A 103 8.69 10.04 -12.83
N GLU A 104 8.92 10.07 -11.52
CA GLU A 104 10.20 9.69 -10.91
C GLU A 104 10.40 8.17 -10.92
N GLY A 105 9.35 7.39 -10.68
CA GLY A 105 9.38 5.92 -10.79
C GLY A 105 9.71 5.39 -12.21
N CYS A 106 9.80 6.27 -13.22
CA CYS A 106 10.32 5.92 -14.55
C CYS A 106 11.84 5.75 -14.59
N GLN A 107 12.55 6.41 -13.67
CA GLN A 107 14.00 6.61 -13.76
C GLN A 107 14.79 5.41 -13.23
N GLU A 108 14.13 4.44 -12.57
CA GLU A 108 14.75 3.18 -12.15
C GLU A 108 14.38 2.05 -13.13
N PRO A 109 15.16 1.84 -14.22
CA PRO A 109 15.22 0.51 -14.79
C PRO A 109 15.75 -0.44 -13.71
N PRO A 110 15.19 -1.65 -13.56
CA PRO A 110 15.77 -2.64 -12.66
C PRO A 110 17.20 -2.91 -13.12
N ASP A 111 18.19 -2.58 -12.28
CA ASP A 111 19.58 -2.89 -12.56
C ASP A 111 19.69 -4.40 -12.79
N PRO A 112 20.04 -4.85 -14.01
CA PRO A 112 20.15 -6.28 -14.30
C PRO A 112 21.21 -6.98 -13.43
N SER A 113 22.08 -6.23 -12.75
CA SER A 113 23.10 -6.76 -11.84
C SER A 113 22.52 -7.40 -10.57
N GLN A 114 21.29 -7.08 -10.16
CA GLN A 114 20.65 -7.73 -8.99
C GLN A 114 20.01 -9.09 -9.30
N ARG A 115 19.94 -9.49 -10.58
CA ARG A 115 19.41 -10.81 -10.99
C ARG A 115 20.46 -11.93 -11.01
N MET A 116 21.74 -11.61 -10.83
CA MET A 116 22.83 -12.57 -10.81
C MET A 116 23.59 -12.47 -9.49
N HIS A 117 22.99 -12.94 -8.39
CA HIS A 117 23.74 -13.27 -7.18
C HIS A 117 23.10 -14.39 -6.36
#